data_AF-A0A8C9N0C7-F1
#
_entry.id   AF-A0A8C9N0C7-F1
#
_cell.length_a   1.000
_cell.length_b   1.000
_cell.length_c   1.000
_cell.angle_alpha   90.00
_cell.angle_beta   90.00
_cell.angle_gamma   90.00
#
_symmetry.space_group_name_H-M   'P 1'
#
loop_
_entity.id
_entity.type
_entity.pdbx_description
1 polymer ?
#
loop_
_entity_poly.entity_id
_entity_poly.type
_entity_poly.pdbx_seq_one_letter_code
_entity_poly.pdbx_strand_id
1 'polypeptide(L)'
;VFLLNSSTLLLTRHFSKSSAARPGELWDAVVLTAADAAQAGAFREQLAEKLRREQLPRAVRYLVCADPPGPRIGNGGSTLHALRCLEEQYGDQWTSFTVLLIHSGGYSQRLPNASALGKIFTALPLGEPLYQMLELKLSMYIDFPRHMKPGVLVTCSDDIELYSTGVTEAITFDKPGFTALAHPSDLAVGTTHGVFVLDPSSFSGKGGLEYGSCYRFLHKPDVETMHQSGAVCVRRDRPQLSSPGSCGDSAVASECVYTDSVFYMDHSTAQQLLHFYKQMGTLGCEIDAYGDFLQALGPGATPDYTKNTRNVSKEDSGLVAVRQQLYSLLQGTALNVIVLNNSQFYHIGTTQEYLFHFTAESKLRFELGLQPVAFSICPDSARTLDQLSIIQSILEPGCVIGPGSVIEYSRIGPEVSVGKGSIVSGSYINFSVDIPSECFLSSVSVKMADGVEYVTMVFGVGDDLKKSVKSLSDIHSLRFFGASLPECLDLWSLEASDQLFSSEDTRLGLWTARIFPVCSTLSESVRMSLNMLNSVQHKSAFKVSGFQLLSVEEMLTYKDVEDMLQFRKQIYDEICLQRQKEKSDYRMNGT
;
A
#
# COMPACT_ATOMS: atom_id res chain seq x y z
N VAL A 1 -8.39 18.58 15.48
CA VAL A 1 -8.24 18.46 14.02
C VAL A 1 -6.79 18.08 13.78
N PHE A 2 -6.51 16.87 13.28
CA PHE A 2 -5.14 16.46 12.93
C PHE A 2 -4.76 17.28 11.72
N LEU A 3 -4.04 18.36 12.00
CA LEU A 3 -3.83 19.41 11.05
C LEU A 3 -2.60 19.07 10.21
N LEU A 4 -2.84 18.45 9.06
CA LEU A 4 -2.06 18.72 7.85
C LEU A 4 -2.17 20.19 7.39
N ASN A 5 -2.67 21.13 8.24
CA ASN A 5 -3.00 22.52 7.85
C ASN A 5 -1.82 23.32 7.31
N SER A 6 -0.59 22.88 7.52
CA SER A 6 0.56 23.47 6.84
C SER A 6 0.86 22.71 5.54
N SER A 7 0.87 21.37 5.57
CA SER A 7 1.39 20.52 4.49
C SER A 7 0.45 20.38 3.27
N THR A 8 -0.88 20.40 3.44
CA THR A 8 -1.80 20.23 2.28
C THR A 8 -1.87 21.48 1.39
N LEU A 9 -1.74 22.68 1.97
CA LEU A 9 -1.54 23.94 1.23
C LEU A 9 -0.13 24.02 0.59
N LEU A 10 0.81 23.20 1.07
CA LEU A 10 2.19 23.11 0.61
C LEU A 10 2.41 22.09 -0.51
N LEU A 11 1.59 21.04 -0.62
CA LEU A 11 1.62 20.03 -1.70
C LEU A 11 1.78 20.67 -3.10
N THR A 12 0.96 21.67 -3.43
CA THR A 12 1.06 22.41 -4.70
C THR A 12 2.14 23.51 -4.72
N ARG A 13 2.47 24.11 -3.57
CA ARG A 13 3.37 25.29 -3.50
C ARG A 13 4.85 24.95 -3.42
N HIS A 14 5.23 23.78 -2.88
CA HIS A 14 6.63 23.37 -2.76
C HIS A 14 7.17 22.69 -4.02
N PHE A 15 6.38 21.84 -4.69
CA PHE A 15 6.87 21.12 -5.87
C PHE A 15 7.10 22.05 -7.07
N SER A 16 6.26 23.08 -7.24
CA SER A 16 6.37 24.09 -8.31
C SER A 16 7.50 25.11 -8.12
N LYS A 17 8.14 25.21 -6.94
CA LYS A 17 9.28 26.12 -6.66
C LYS A 17 10.61 25.40 -6.43
N SER A 18 10.69 24.12 -6.78
CA SER A 18 11.77 23.20 -6.38
C SER A 18 13.13 23.39 -7.07
N SER A 19 13.31 24.36 -7.97
CA SER A 19 14.61 24.60 -8.62
C SER A 19 15.65 25.30 -7.73
N ALA A 20 15.28 25.75 -6.53
CA ALA A 20 16.13 26.54 -5.62
C ALA A 20 16.08 26.08 -4.15
N ALA A 21 15.79 24.81 -3.87
CA ALA A 21 15.82 24.28 -2.51
C ALA A 21 17.24 24.34 -1.93
N ARG A 22 17.38 24.80 -0.68
CA ARG A 22 18.68 24.83 0.03
C ARG A 22 19.05 23.41 0.50
N PRO A 23 20.35 23.12 0.70
CA PRO A 23 20.78 21.86 1.31
C PRO A 23 20.02 21.58 2.62
N GLY A 24 19.52 20.35 2.78
CA GLY A 24 18.74 19.92 3.94
C GLY A 24 17.27 20.35 3.97
N GLU A 25 16.76 21.08 2.97
CA GLU A 25 15.32 21.41 2.90
C GLU A 25 14.46 20.28 2.33
N LEU A 26 15.06 19.40 1.52
CA LEU A 26 14.40 18.27 0.89
C LEU A 26 15.27 17.02 1.07
N TRP A 27 14.68 15.86 0.83
CA TRP A 27 15.38 14.58 0.77
C TRP A 27 16.51 14.64 -0.27
N ASP A 28 17.70 14.15 0.10
CA ASP A 28 18.81 14.02 -0.85
C ASP A 28 18.53 12.90 -1.88
N ALA A 29 17.86 11.84 -1.40
CA ALA A 29 17.39 10.72 -2.22
C ALA A 29 16.07 10.14 -1.69
N VAL A 30 15.20 9.75 -2.61
CA VAL A 30 14.02 8.93 -2.38
C VAL A 30 14.22 7.62 -3.13
N VAL A 31 14.17 6.50 -2.40
CA VAL A 31 14.40 5.16 -2.93
C VAL A 31 13.10 4.36 -2.89
N LEU A 32 12.68 3.84 -4.03
CA LEU A 32 11.55 2.92 -4.12
C LEU A 32 12.09 1.49 -4.34
N THR A 33 11.70 0.56 -3.48
CA THR A 33 11.98 -0.87 -3.75
C THR A 33 10.95 -1.43 -4.73
N ALA A 34 11.36 -2.35 -5.60
CA ALA A 34 10.50 -3.03 -6.56
C ALA A 34 10.75 -4.54 -6.49
N ALA A 35 9.73 -5.35 -6.71
CA ALA A 35 9.77 -6.80 -6.61
C ALA A 35 10.69 -7.45 -7.67
N ASP A 36 10.82 -6.79 -8.82
CA ASP A 36 11.58 -7.29 -9.97
C ASP A 36 11.96 -6.13 -10.91
N ALA A 37 12.74 -6.45 -11.94
CA ALA A 37 13.22 -5.49 -12.93
C ALA A 37 12.10 -4.87 -13.78
N ALA A 38 11.03 -5.60 -14.06
CA ALA A 38 9.90 -5.10 -14.85
C ALA A 38 9.08 -4.08 -14.04
N GLN A 39 8.79 -4.37 -12.77
CA GLN A 39 8.17 -3.43 -11.85
C GLN A 39 9.06 -2.20 -11.62
N ALA A 40 10.39 -2.38 -11.54
CA ALA A 40 11.29 -1.24 -11.46
C ALA A 40 11.26 -0.35 -12.71
N GLY A 41 11.14 -0.94 -13.90
CA GLY A 41 10.91 -0.22 -15.16
C GLY A 41 9.65 0.65 -15.08
N ALA A 42 8.54 0.04 -14.64
CA ALA A 42 7.26 0.74 -14.46
C ALA A 42 7.35 1.94 -13.52
N PHE A 43 8.06 1.79 -12.40
CA PHE A 43 8.20 2.87 -11.42
C PHE A 43 9.03 4.02 -11.99
N ARG A 44 10.07 3.72 -12.77
CA ARG A 44 10.89 4.75 -13.45
C ARG A 44 10.07 5.54 -14.47
N GLU A 45 9.22 4.89 -15.25
CA GLU A 45 8.34 5.58 -16.21
C GLU A 45 7.33 6.49 -15.50
N GLN A 46 6.69 6.01 -14.44
CA GLN A 46 5.76 6.81 -13.63
C GLN A 46 6.46 8.00 -12.97
N LEU A 47 7.66 7.82 -12.41
CA LEU A 47 8.48 8.91 -11.86
C LEU A 47 8.86 9.94 -12.92
N ALA A 48 9.32 9.49 -14.09
CA ALA A 48 9.70 10.37 -15.20
C ALA A 48 8.53 11.22 -15.68
N GLU A 49 7.33 10.63 -15.80
CA GLU A 49 6.12 11.34 -16.17
C GLU A 49 5.72 12.40 -15.14
N LYS A 50 5.78 12.06 -13.84
CA LYS A 50 5.49 13.01 -12.76
C LYS A 50 6.49 14.17 -12.71
N LEU A 51 7.78 13.92 -12.92
CA LEU A 51 8.81 14.95 -13.01
C LEU A 51 8.60 15.88 -14.22
N ARG A 52 8.20 15.31 -15.36
CA ARG A 52 7.86 16.06 -16.59
C ARG A 52 6.66 16.98 -16.36
N ARG A 53 5.69 16.54 -15.57
CA ARG A 53 4.50 17.32 -15.17
C ARG A 53 4.70 18.24 -13.96
N GLU A 54 5.92 18.30 -13.41
CA GLU A 54 6.24 19.12 -12.22
C GLU A 54 5.43 18.75 -10.97
N GLN A 55 5.02 17.49 -10.88
CA GLN A 55 4.29 16.92 -9.73
C GLN A 55 5.24 16.44 -8.62
N LEU A 56 6.53 16.30 -8.93
CA LEU A 56 7.58 15.91 -7.99
C LEU A 56 8.71 16.97 -7.99
N PRO A 57 9.36 17.19 -6.84
CA PRO A 57 10.45 18.15 -6.72
C PRO A 57 11.70 17.69 -7.48
N ARG A 58 12.15 18.50 -8.45
CA ARG A 58 13.28 18.16 -9.34
C ARG A 58 14.65 18.11 -8.66
N ALA A 59 14.78 18.76 -7.50
CA ALA A 59 16.02 18.75 -6.71
C ALA A 59 16.27 17.42 -5.98
N VAL A 60 15.25 16.57 -5.84
CA VAL A 60 15.34 15.28 -5.17
C VAL A 60 15.81 14.21 -6.15
N ARG A 61 16.73 13.34 -5.72
CA ARG A 61 17.13 12.17 -6.51
C ARG A 61 16.16 11.04 -6.30
N TYR A 62 15.62 10.47 -7.37
CA TYR A 62 14.74 9.30 -7.30
C TYR A 62 15.46 8.06 -7.79
N LEU A 63 15.56 7.05 -6.94
CA LEU A 63 16.20 5.77 -7.25
C LEU A 63 15.16 4.65 -7.14
N VAL A 64 15.16 3.72 -8.10
CA VAL A 64 14.32 2.53 -8.05
C VAL A 64 15.22 1.29 -8.02
N CYS A 65 15.09 0.52 -6.95
CA CYS A 65 15.88 -0.68 -6.67
C CYS A 65 15.01 -1.91 -6.84
N ALA A 66 15.24 -2.68 -7.91
CA ALA A 66 14.62 -3.99 -8.07
C ALA A 66 15.27 -4.98 -7.12
N ASP A 67 14.49 -5.87 -6.52
CA ASP A 67 15.03 -7.04 -5.84
C ASP A 67 15.83 -7.89 -6.86
N PRO A 68 16.96 -8.49 -6.45
CA PRO A 68 17.77 -9.34 -7.31
C PRO A 68 16.97 -10.59 -7.74
N PRO A 69 17.29 -11.16 -8.92
CA PRO A 69 16.64 -12.39 -9.37
C PRO A 69 16.92 -13.53 -8.38
N GLY A 70 15.90 -14.35 -8.12
CA GLY A 70 16.00 -15.48 -7.21
C GLY A 70 14.81 -15.56 -6.25
N PRO A 71 14.98 -16.22 -5.09
CA PRO A 71 13.96 -16.28 -4.06
C PRO A 71 13.58 -14.89 -3.56
N ARG A 72 12.34 -14.74 -3.08
CA ARG A 72 11.87 -13.51 -2.47
C ARG A 72 12.69 -13.18 -1.22
N ILE A 73 13.20 -11.95 -1.15
CA ILE A 73 14.11 -11.52 -0.06
C ILE A 73 13.42 -10.73 1.06
N GLY A 74 12.14 -10.38 0.90
CA GLY A 74 11.36 -9.64 1.89
C GLY A 74 11.78 -8.17 2.02
N ASN A 75 11.00 -7.37 2.74
CA ASN A 75 11.24 -5.93 2.85
C ASN A 75 12.57 -5.61 3.58
N GLY A 76 13.06 -6.50 4.46
CA GLY A 76 14.36 -6.41 5.11
C GLY A 76 15.48 -6.68 4.11
N GLY A 77 15.34 -7.73 3.28
CA GLY A 77 16.26 -7.98 2.18
C GLY A 77 16.29 -6.83 1.17
N SER A 78 15.12 -6.30 0.78
CA SER A 78 15.03 -5.14 -0.11
C SER A 78 15.68 -3.90 0.50
N THR A 79 15.63 -3.74 1.83
CA THR A 79 16.34 -2.66 2.53
C THR A 79 17.85 -2.81 2.38
N LEU A 80 18.38 -4.01 2.65
CA LEU A 80 19.81 -4.30 2.47
C LEU A 80 20.26 -4.08 1.02
N HIS A 81 19.44 -4.51 0.06
CA HIS A 81 19.72 -4.33 -1.36
C HIS A 81 19.66 -2.85 -1.77
N ALA A 82 18.71 -2.07 -1.25
CA ALA A 82 18.61 -0.65 -1.51
C ALA A 82 19.84 0.13 -1.02
N LEU A 83 20.42 -0.24 0.14
CA LEU A 83 21.68 0.34 0.63
C LEU A 83 22.84 0.08 -0.35
N ARG A 84 22.89 -1.12 -0.93
CA ARG A 84 23.87 -1.45 -1.96
C ARG A 84 23.67 -0.63 -3.24
N CYS A 85 22.43 -0.48 -3.70
CA CYS A 85 22.12 0.35 -4.87
C CYS A 85 22.48 1.82 -4.65
N LEU A 86 22.28 2.36 -3.44
CA LEU A 86 22.69 3.72 -3.08
C LEU A 86 24.21 3.89 -3.20
N GLU A 87 24.97 2.95 -2.68
CA GLU A 87 26.43 2.98 -2.77
C GLU A 87 26.93 2.80 -4.21
N GLU A 88 26.37 1.85 -4.96
CA GLU A 88 26.72 1.64 -6.37
C GLU A 88 26.42 2.87 -7.23
N GLN A 89 25.32 3.57 -6.95
CA GLN A 89 24.89 4.75 -7.72
C GLN A 89 25.63 6.04 -7.34
N TYR A 90 25.98 6.22 -6.06
CA TYR A 90 26.48 7.51 -5.54
C TYR A 90 27.88 7.44 -4.91
N GLY A 91 28.49 6.27 -4.81
CA GLY A 91 29.79 6.08 -4.14
C GLY A 91 29.78 6.65 -2.72
N ASP A 92 30.88 7.21 -2.25
CA ASP A 92 30.95 7.76 -0.89
C ASP A 92 30.01 8.96 -0.63
N GLN A 93 29.35 9.52 -1.65
CA GLN A 93 28.45 10.68 -1.43
C GLN A 93 27.23 10.33 -0.58
N TRP A 94 26.69 9.10 -0.71
CA TRP A 94 25.48 8.72 0.03
C TRP A 94 25.67 8.73 1.54
N THR A 95 26.93 8.71 2.02
CA THR A 95 27.22 8.78 3.46
C THR A 95 26.82 10.10 4.10
N SER A 96 26.52 11.11 3.29
CA SER A 96 26.06 12.43 3.72
C SER A 96 24.57 12.65 3.52
N PHE A 97 23.85 11.68 2.94
CA PHE A 97 22.46 11.86 2.52
C PHE A 97 21.45 11.65 3.64
N THR A 98 20.38 12.42 3.57
CA THR A 98 19.07 12.08 4.14
C THR A 98 18.28 11.28 3.09
N VAL A 99 17.98 10.01 3.40
CA VAL A 99 17.33 9.10 2.45
C VAL A 99 15.95 8.71 2.96
N LEU A 100 14.94 8.82 2.09
CA LEU A 100 13.63 8.19 2.29
C LEU A 100 13.56 6.90 1.48
N LEU A 101 13.54 5.75 2.16
CA LEU A 101 13.36 4.44 1.57
C LEU A 101 11.90 3.99 1.75
N ILE A 102 11.20 3.76 0.63
CA ILE A 102 9.81 3.33 0.60
C ILE A 102 9.73 1.90 0.08
N HIS A 103 9.31 0.98 0.94
CA HIS A 103 9.06 -0.40 0.54
C HIS A 103 7.86 -0.48 -0.39
N SER A 104 8.11 -0.72 -1.68
CA SER A 104 7.08 -0.72 -2.73
C SER A 104 7.03 -2.02 -3.54
N GLY A 105 7.94 -2.97 -3.27
CA GLY A 105 8.16 -4.21 -4.04
C GLY A 105 7.30 -5.41 -3.68
N GLY A 106 6.01 -5.22 -3.40
CA GLY A 106 5.10 -6.31 -3.01
C GLY A 106 4.13 -6.75 -4.11
N TYR A 107 3.60 -7.98 -4.02
CA TYR A 107 2.55 -8.50 -4.91
C TYR A 107 1.15 -7.95 -4.64
N SER A 108 0.93 -7.23 -3.53
CA SER A 108 -0.37 -6.64 -3.18
C SER A 108 -1.55 -7.61 -3.23
N GLN A 109 -1.37 -8.88 -2.84
CA GLN A 109 -2.40 -9.92 -2.96
C GLN A 109 -3.73 -9.59 -2.26
N ARG A 110 -3.72 -8.69 -1.27
CA ARG A 110 -4.91 -8.24 -0.56
C ARG A 110 -5.57 -6.99 -1.16
N LEU A 111 -4.89 -6.29 -2.07
CA LEU A 111 -5.41 -5.16 -2.85
C LEU A 111 -4.93 -5.28 -4.32
N PRO A 112 -5.53 -6.18 -5.12
CA PRO A 112 -4.92 -6.59 -6.38
C PRO A 112 -4.86 -5.52 -7.48
N ASN A 113 -5.68 -4.46 -7.40
CA ASN A 113 -5.62 -3.31 -8.32
C ASN A 113 -4.31 -2.52 -8.16
N ALA A 114 -3.62 -2.67 -7.02
CA ALA A 114 -2.33 -2.07 -6.74
C ALA A 114 -1.13 -2.98 -7.11
N SER A 115 -1.36 -4.19 -7.65
CA SER A 115 -0.31 -5.17 -7.90
C SER A 115 0.52 -4.86 -9.16
N ALA A 116 -0.15 -4.54 -10.27
CA ALA A 116 0.51 -4.40 -11.56
C ALA A 116 1.38 -3.14 -11.65
N LEU A 117 0.84 -1.99 -11.25
CA LEU A 117 1.52 -0.68 -11.32
C LEU A 117 2.18 -0.26 -10.01
N GLY A 118 2.05 -1.07 -8.95
CA GLY A 118 2.67 -0.89 -7.65
C GLY A 118 1.88 -0.04 -6.66
N LYS A 119 1.91 -0.45 -5.39
CA LYS A 119 1.16 0.20 -4.30
C LYS A 119 1.49 1.67 -4.09
N ILE A 120 2.75 2.06 -4.27
CA ILE A 120 3.17 3.45 -4.09
C ILE A 120 2.54 4.41 -5.12
N PHE A 121 1.99 3.87 -6.21
CA PHE A 121 1.23 4.61 -7.23
C PHE A 121 -0.28 4.39 -7.11
N THR A 122 -0.76 3.90 -5.97
CA THR A 122 -2.20 3.82 -5.67
C THR A 122 -2.78 5.23 -5.67
N ALA A 123 -3.92 5.38 -6.32
CA ALA A 123 -4.62 6.66 -6.44
C ALA A 123 -5.19 7.09 -5.10
N LEU A 124 -5.15 8.39 -4.82
CA LEU A 124 -5.88 8.96 -3.69
C LEU A 124 -7.01 9.83 -4.24
N PRO A 125 -8.20 9.83 -3.63
CA PRO A 125 -9.29 10.74 -4.00
C PRO A 125 -8.99 12.17 -3.55
N LEU A 126 -7.88 12.74 -4.01
CA LEU A 126 -7.33 14.02 -3.59
C LEU A 126 -6.47 14.63 -4.71
N GLY A 127 -6.53 15.95 -4.84
CA GLY A 127 -5.61 16.73 -5.69
C GLY A 127 -6.14 17.01 -7.10
N GLU A 128 -5.65 18.12 -7.68
CA GLU A 128 -5.86 18.48 -9.07
C GLU A 128 -4.54 19.00 -9.69
N PRO A 129 -3.84 18.22 -10.54
CA PRO A 129 -4.16 16.85 -10.94
C PRO A 129 -4.06 15.86 -9.77
N LEU A 130 -4.61 14.66 -9.98
CA LEU A 130 -4.73 13.63 -8.95
C LEU A 130 -3.41 13.27 -8.26
N TYR A 131 -3.42 13.16 -6.93
CA TYR A 131 -2.30 12.65 -6.15
C TYR A 131 -2.34 11.13 -6.03
N GLN A 132 -1.17 10.52 -5.94
CA GLN A 132 -0.99 9.12 -5.59
C GLN A 132 -0.30 9.03 -4.22
N MET A 133 -0.16 7.82 -3.70
CA MET A 133 0.47 7.59 -2.40
C MET A 133 1.89 8.16 -2.32
N LEU A 134 2.65 8.16 -3.42
CA LEU A 134 3.97 8.77 -3.49
C LEU A 134 3.96 10.25 -3.06
N GLU A 135 3.08 11.08 -3.64
CA GLU A 135 2.98 12.49 -3.29
C GLU A 135 2.57 12.68 -1.82
N LEU A 136 1.68 11.83 -1.32
CA LEU A 136 1.24 11.87 0.06
C LEU A 136 2.40 11.56 1.01
N LYS A 137 3.15 10.47 0.76
CA LYS A 137 4.33 10.08 1.55
C LYS A 137 5.41 11.15 1.57
N LEU A 138 5.72 11.75 0.40
CA LEU A 138 6.69 12.85 0.34
C LEU A 138 6.24 14.07 1.16
N SER A 139 4.93 14.32 1.20
CA SER A 139 4.37 15.48 1.90
C SER A 139 4.24 15.26 3.40
N MET A 140 3.97 14.03 3.82
CA MET A 140 3.94 13.64 5.23
C MET A 140 5.30 13.82 5.90
N TYR A 141 6.38 13.52 5.18
CA TYR A 141 7.74 13.58 5.72
C TYR A 141 8.56 14.76 5.18
N ILE A 142 7.90 15.81 4.66
CA ILE A 142 8.59 16.93 4.00
C ILE A 142 9.53 17.70 4.93
N ASP A 143 9.21 17.78 6.22
CA ASP A 143 9.99 18.55 7.20
C ASP A 143 11.14 17.76 7.84
N PHE A 144 11.18 16.44 7.65
CA PHE A 144 12.17 15.58 8.33
C PHE A 144 13.62 15.85 7.91
N PRO A 145 13.95 16.05 6.60
CA PRO A 145 15.33 16.32 6.18
C PRO A 145 16.01 17.46 6.93
N ARG A 146 15.26 18.50 7.33
CA ARG A 146 15.79 19.67 8.07
C ARG A 146 16.24 19.36 9.48
N HIS A 147 15.71 18.30 10.06
CA HIS A 147 15.90 17.89 11.45
C HIS A 147 16.44 16.46 11.55
N MET A 148 17.00 15.94 10.46
CA MET A 148 17.52 14.58 10.36
C MET A 148 19.03 14.62 10.07
N LYS A 149 19.81 13.85 10.84
CA LYS A 149 21.21 13.56 10.49
C LYS A 149 21.27 12.62 9.27
N PRO A 150 22.41 12.55 8.55
CA PRO A 150 22.58 11.57 7.49
C PRO A 150 22.21 10.15 7.96
N GLY A 151 21.42 9.47 7.14
CA GLY A 151 20.78 8.21 7.50
C GLY A 151 19.60 7.88 6.60
N VAL A 152 18.89 6.81 6.94
CA VAL A 152 17.81 6.25 6.11
C VAL A 152 16.53 6.15 6.92
N LEU A 153 15.49 6.86 6.51
CA LEU A 153 14.13 6.70 7.00
C LEU A 153 13.42 5.64 6.14
N VAL A 154 12.86 4.62 6.77
CA VAL A 154 12.24 3.46 6.14
C VAL A 154 10.75 3.44 6.45
N THR A 155 9.92 3.48 5.41
CA THR A 155 8.45 3.45 5.49
C THR A 155 7.88 2.45 4.48
N CYS A 156 6.60 2.08 4.64
CA CYS A 156 5.88 1.28 3.67
C CYS A 156 4.98 2.13 2.76
N SER A 157 4.41 1.49 1.74
CA SER A 157 3.66 2.17 0.67
C SER A 157 2.14 2.19 0.87
N ASP A 158 1.62 1.59 1.95
CA ASP A 158 0.18 1.36 2.14
C ASP A 158 -0.35 1.79 3.52
N ASP A 159 0.47 2.48 4.31
CA ASP A 159 0.07 3.17 5.54
C ASP A 159 0.05 4.69 5.37
N ILE A 160 -0.77 5.34 6.20
CA ILE A 160 -0.90 6.79 6.29
C ILE A 160 -0.84 7.19 7.75
N GLU A 161 0.23 7.88 8.13
CA GLU A 161 0.48 8.39 9.47
C GLU A 161 0.13 9.88 9.55
N LEU A 162 -0.96 10.20 10.24
CA LEU A 162 -1.36 11.58 10.51
C LEU A 162 -1.02 11.92 11.94
N TYR A 163 -0.32 13.03 12.17
CA TYR A 163 0.05 13.45 13.52
C TYR A 163 -0.02 14.96 13.66
N SER A 164 -0.16 15.41 14.91
CA SER A 164 -0.16 16.83 15.26
C SER A 164 0.88 17.07 16.35
N THR A 165 1.92 17.84 16.00
CA THR A 165 2.88 18.38 16.97
C THR A 165 2.49 19.80 17.36
N GLY A 166 3.08 20.33 18.44
CA GLY A 166 2.99 21.75 18.76
C GLY A 166 3.59 22.62 17.66
N VAL A 167 3.14 23.87 17.53
CA VAL A 167 3.56 24.81 16.45
C VAL A 167 5.08 25.00 16.39
N THR A 168 5.78 24.85 17.51
CA THR A 168 7.23 25.00 17.63
C THR A 168 7.97 23.66 17.76
N GLU A 169 7.26 22.54 17.74
CA GLU A 169 7.83 21.20 17.92
C GLU A 169 8.15 20.56 16.57
N ALA A 170 9.42 20.25 16.35
CA ALA A 170 9.90 19.50 15.18
C ALA A 170 10.33 18.08 15.57
N ILE A 171 9.99 17.11 14.73
CA ILE A 171 10.47 15.73 14.86
C ILE A 171 11.93 15.70 14.42
N THR A 172 12.81 15.23 15.31
CA THR A 172 14.26 15.24 15.11
C THR A 172 14.82 13.82 15.11
N PHE A 173 15.62 13.48 14.10
CA PHE A 173 16.31 12.20 13.97
C PHE A 173 17.83 12.42 14.14
N ASP A 174 18.28 12.54 15.39
CA ASP A 174 19.67 12.88 15.73
C ASP A 174 20.39 11.82 16.60
N LYS A 175 19.65 10.80 17.05
CA LYS A 175 20.14 9.72 17.93
C LYS A 175 20.84 8.61 17.14
N PRO A 176 21.87 7.98 17.74
CA PRO A 176 22.53 6.85 17.11
C PRO A 176 21.66 5.60 17.12
N GLY A 177 21.94 4.65 16.22
CA GLY A 177 21.18 3.41 16.07
C GLY A 177 19.88 3.62 15.30
N PHE A 178 18.78 3.08 15.83
CA PHE A 178 17.45 3.22 15.24
C PHE A 178 16.60 4.24 16.00
N THR A 179 15.74 4.97 15.30
CA THR A 179 14.70 5.82 15.90
C THR A 179 13.37 5.55 15.21
N ALA A 180 12.39 4.99 15.91
CA ALA A 180 11.07 4.67 15.34
C ALA A 180 9.99 5.67 15.76
N LEU A 181 8.98 5.87 14.92
CA LEU A 181 7.75 6.56 15.33
C LEU A 181 6.80 5.57 16.00
N ALA A 182 6.15 6.01 17.07
CA ALA A 182 5.22 5.22 17.85
C ALA A 182 3.85 5.87 17.94
N HIS A 183 2.82 5.09 17.62
CA HIS A 183 1.43 5.54 17.55
C HIS A 183 0.58 4.82 18.59
N PRO A 184 -0.26 5.54 19.37
CA PRO A 184 -1.18 4.88 20.27
C PRO A 184 -2.28 4.17 19.48
N SER A 185 -2.40 2.87 19.69
CA SER A 185 -3.32 1.98 18.99
C SER A 185 -4.06 1.10 19.99
N ASP A 186 -5.24 0.60 19.59
CA ASP A 186 -5.92 -0.43 20.37
C ASP A 186 -5.15 -1.76 20.34
N LEU A 187 -5.51 -2.67 21.25
CA LEU A 187 -4.84 -3.98 21.35
C LEU A 187 -5.07 -4.85 20.11
N ALA A 188 -6.18 -4.69 19.39
CA ALA A 188 -6.47 -5.46 18.19
C ALA A 188 -5.51 -5.10 17.06
N VAL A 189 -5.26 -3.81 16.83
CA VAL A 189 -4.23 -3.32 15.90
C VAL A 189 -2.85 -3.85 16.29
N GLY A 190 -2.53 -3.88 17.58
CA GLY A 190 -1.28 -4.46 18.09
C GLY A 190 -1.04 -5.91 17.67
N THR A 191 -2.10 -6.72 17.44
CA THR A 191 -1.94 -8.12 17.01
C THR A 191 -1.47 -8.29 15.57
N THR A 192 -1.58 -7.22 14.78
CA THR A 192 -1.25 -7.21 13.35
C THR A 192 -0.02 -6.36 13.03
N HIS A 193 0.48 -5.59 14.01
CA HIS A 193 1.62 -4.68 13.88
C HIS A 193 2.71 -4.99 14.92
N GLY A 194 3.84 -4.32 14.80
CA GLY A 194 4.85 -4.27 15.83
C GLY A 194 4.40 -3.44 17.02
N VAL A 195 4.83 -3.82 18.23
CA VAL A 195 4.49 -3.15 19.48
C VAL A 195 5.77 -2.83 20.25
N PHE A 196 5.90 -1.57 20.67
CA PHE A 196 7.02 -1.12 21.50
C PHE A 196 6.75 -1.36 22.99
N VAL A 197 7.68 -2.01 23.67
CA VAL A 197 7.80 -1.96 25.13
C VAL A 197 8.69 -0.76 25.47
N LEU A 198 8.07 0.34 25.90
CA LEU A 198 8.79 1.57 26.24
C LEU A 198 9.49 1.45 27.61
N ASP A 199 10.64 2.09 27.77
CA ASP A 199 11.26 2.25 29.09
C ASP A 199 10.47 3.27 29.92
N PRO A 200 9.84 2.86 31.04
CA PRO A 200 9.03 3.76 31.88
C PRO A 200 9.79 4.95 32.45
N SER A 201 11.13 4.85 32.57
CA SER A 201 11.96 5.95 33.05
C SER A 201 12.14 7.06 32.01
N SER A 202 11.92 6.74 30.73
CA SER A 202 12.13 7.64 29.59
C SER A 202 10.85 8.30 29.08
N PHE A 203 9.68 7.89 29.57
CA PHE A 203 8.39 8.25 29.02
C PHE A 203 7.37 8.68 30.09
N SER A 204 6.75 9.86 29.91
CA SER A 204 5.81 10.42 30.89
C SER A 204 4.33 10.17 30.53
N GLY A 205 4.04 9.94 29.24
CA GLY A 205 2.69 9.72 28.71
C GLY A 205 1.77 10.93 28.73
N LYS A 206 2.32 12.14 28.95
CA LYS A 206 1.56 13.39 29.11
C LYS A 206 1.74 14.37 27.95
N GLY A 207 2.82 14.26 27.19
CA GLY A 207 3.16 15.14 26.07
C GLY A 207 2.42 14.79 24.78
N GLY A 208 2.32 15.72 23.83
CA GLY A 208 1.84 15.42 22.48
C GLY A 208 2.89 14.68 21.64
N LEU A 209 4.14 15.11 21.79
CA LEU A 209 5.36 14.53 21.23
C LEU A 209 6.30 14.21 22.40
N GLU A 210 6.77 12.97 22.52
CA GLU A 210 7.73 12.56 23.54
C GLU A 210 8.86 11.73 22.93
N TYR A 211 10.08 11.91 23.43
CA TYR A 211 11.23 11.11 23.03
C TYR A 211 11.57 10.14 24.15
N GLY A 212 11.72 8.86 23.83
CA GLY A 212 12.04 7.82 24.79
C GLY A 212 12.93 6.73 24.20
N SER A 213 13.21 5.71 25.01
CA SER A 213 13.93 4.51 24.62
C SER A 213 13.00 3.30 24.66
N CYS A 214 13.17 2.38 23.71
CA CYS A 214 12.47 1.11 23.72
C CYS A 214 13.31 0.07 24.48
N TYR A 215 12.68 -0.58 25.45
CA TYR A 215 13.26 -1.74 26.13
C TYR A 215 13.30 -2.95 25.19
N ARG A 216 12.20 -3.22 24.48
CA ARG A 216 12.05 -4.35 23.55
C ARG A 216 10.95 -4.10 22.53
N PHE A 217 11.16 -4.56 21.30
CA PHE A 217 10.12 -4.60 20.27
C PHE A 217 9.48 -5.99 20.17
N LEU A 218 8.16 -6.04 19.98
CA LEU A 218 7.37 -7.27 19.79
C LEU A 218 6.77 -7.26 18.40
N HIS A 219 7.04 -8.26 17.57
CA HIS A 219 6.46 -8.30 16.22
C HIS A 219 5.18 -9.13 16.17
N LYS A 220 4.03 -8.46 15.97
CA LYS A 220 2.70 -9.07 15.88
C LYS A 220 2.38 -10.00 17.07
N PRO A 221 2.52 -9.52 18.32
CA PRO A 221 2.25 -10.32 19.51
C PRO A 221 0.76 -10.60 19.67
N ASP A 222 0.40 -11.65 20.38
CA ASP A 222 -0.96 -11.78 20.93
C ASP A 222 -1.16 -10.82 22.12
N VAL A 223 -2.42 -10.60 22.47
CA VAL A 223 -2.81 -9.66 23.56
C VAL A 223 -2.19 -10.08 24.89
N GLU A 224 -2.13 -11.38 25.19
CA GLU A 224 -1.52 -11.88 26.42
C GLU A 224 -0.04 -11.51 26.51
N THR A 225 0.71 -11.70 25.42
CA THR A 225 2.11 -11.33 25.32
C THR A 225 2.31 -9.82 25.52
N MET A 226 1.40 -8.98 25.03
CA MET A 226 1.47 -7.52 25.25
C MET A 226 1.39 -7.18 26.75
N HIS A 227 0.45 -7.79 27.48
CA HIS A 227 0.31 -7.57 28.92
C HIS A 227 1.52 -8.09 29.69
N GLN A 228 1.94 -9.34 29.43
CA GLN A 228 3.07 -9.97 30.13
C GLN A 228 4.40 -9.22 29.89
N SER A 229 4.55 -8.60 28.72
CA SER A 229 5.73 -7.82 28.37
C SER A 229 5.72 -6.38 28.91
N GLY A 230 4.63 -5.93 29.52
CA GLY A 230 4.46 -4.55 29.97
C GLY A 230 4.30 -3.54 28.83
N ALA A 231 3.84 -3.97 27.64
CA ALA A 231 3.60 -3.08 26.51
C ALA A 231 2.31 -2.26 26.66
N VAL A 232 1.33 -2.78 27.40
CA VAL A 232 0.01 -2.17 27.56
C VAL A 232 0.09 -0.95 28.47
N CYS A 233 -0.37 0.18 27.93
CA CYS A 233 -0.44 1.47 28.61
C CYS A 233 -1.90 1.86 28.85
N VAL A 234 -2.19 2.45 30.01
CA VAL A 234 -3.53 2.96 30.34
C VAL A 234 -3.61 4.44 29.97
N ARG A 235 -4.43 4.79 28.98
CA ARG A 235 -4.71 6.18 28.63
C ARG A 235 -6.03 6.63 29.26
N ARG A 236 -6.00 7.81 29.87
CA ARG A 236 -7.24 8.52 30.22
C ARG A 236 -7.67 9.27 28.97
N ASP A 237 -8.85 8.95 28.45
CA ASP A 237 -9.43 9.71 27.36
C ASP A 237 -9.46 11.19 27.75
N ARG A 238 -8.89 12.05 26.88
CA ARG A 238 -9.29 13.46 26.93
C ARG A 238 -10.77 13.49 26.54
N PRO A 239 -11.62 14.30 27.18
CA PRO A 239 -13.00 14.42 26.76
C PRO A 239 -13.01 14.71 25.26
N GLN A 240 -13.58 13.78 24.50
CA GLN A 240 -13.86 14.01 23.09
C GLN A 240 -14.67 15.31 23.03
N LEU A 241 -14.44 16.13 22.00
CA LEU A 241 -15.26 17.31 21.74
C LEU A 241 -16.66 16.83 21.28
N SER A 242 -17.39 16.16 22.16
CA SER A 242 -18.80 15.85 21.98
C SER A 242 -19.60 17.14 22.14
N SER A 243 -20.66 17.22 21.34
CA SER A 243 -21.58 18.35 21.24
C SER A 243 -21.89 19.00 22.60
N PRO A 244 -21.99 20.35 22.67
CA PRO A 244 -22.25 21.05 23.92
C PRO A 244 -23.64 20.64 24.45
N GLY A 245 -23.68 19.81 25.50
CA GLY A 245 -24.95 19.43 26.11
C GLY A 245 -24.97 18.24 27.07
N SER A 246 -23.92 17.42 27.20
CA SER A 246 -23.93 16.31 28.16
C SER A 246 -22.93 16.55 29.30
N CYS A 247 -23.46 16.94 30.45
CA CYS A 247 -22.74 16.94 31.72
C CYS A 247 -22.77 15.53 32.32
N GLY A 248 -21.58 14.97 32.57
CA GLY A 248 -21.36 13.80 33.42
C GLY A 248 -21.17 12.49 32.66
N ASP A 249 -19.94 11.98 32.60
CA ASP A 249 -19.60 10.69 33.21
C ASP A 249 -18.09 10.38 33.09
N SER A 250 -17.59 9.66 34.09
CA SER A 250 -16.23 9.20 34.30
C SER A 250 -15.47 8.80 33.04
N ALA A 251 -14.32 9.43 32.77
CA ALA A 251 -13.40 9.03 31.72
C ALA A 251 -12.97 7.57 31.92
N VAL A 252 -13.52 6.67 31.10
CA VAL A 252 -13.13 5.26 31.08
C VAL A 252 -11.68 5.23 30.64
N ALA A 253 -10.80 4.69 31.49
CA ALA A 253 -9.42 4.51 31.13
C ALA A 253 -9.35 3.38 30.10
N SER A 254 -8.89 3.69 28.89
CA SER A 254 -8.77 2.72 27.81
C SER A 254 -7.33 2.20 27.74
N GLU A 255 -7.20 0.89 27.58
CA GLU A 255 -5.91 0.25 27.32
C GLU A 255 -5.49 0.50 25.87
N CYS A 256 -4.21 0.78 25.69
CA CYS A 256 -3.60 0.97 24.38
C CYS A 256 -2.19 0.40 24.37
N VAL A 257 -1.65 0.20 23.17
CA VAL A 257 -0.25 -0.10 22.92
C VAL A 257 0.33 0.94 21.98
N TYR A 258 1.66 1.03 21.93
CA TYR A 258 2.35 1.87 20.95
C TYR A 258 2.84 1.01 19.79
N THR A 259 2.30 1.25 18.60
CA THR A 259 2.61 0.49 17.38
C THR A 259 3.59 1.20 16.47
N ASP A 260 4.31 0.43 15.66
CA ASP A 260 5.25 0.91 14.64
C ASP A 260 4.56 1.36 13.35
N SER A 261 5.32 2.12 12.56
CA SER A 261 4.94 2.59 11.22
C SER A 261 6.20 2.83 10.37
N VAL A 262 7.07 3.70 10.84
CA VAL A 262 8.30 4.15 10.17
C VAL A 262 9.47 4.16 11.16
N PHE A 263 10.67 3.85 10.67
CA PHE A 263 11.89 3.95 11.48
C PHE A 263 13.05 4.57 10.70
N TYR A 264 13.89 5.31 11.41
CA TYR A 264 15.16 5.86 10.95
C TYR A 264 16.31 4.97 11.39
N MET A 265 17.29 4.79 10.51
CA MET A 265 18.61 4.23 10.81
C MET A 265 19.66 5.30 10.62
N ASP A 266 20.50 5.50 11.64
CA ASP A 266 21.66 6.36 11.45
C ASP A 266 22.63 5.80 10.41
N HIS A 267 23.47 6.68 9.87
CA HIS A 267 24.37 6.30 8.81
C HIS A 267 25.33 5.15 9.19
N SER A 268 25.87 5.14 10.42
CA SER A 268 26.74 4.07 10.89
C SER A 268 26.05 2.70 10.90
N THR A 269 24.80 2.65 11.34
CA THR A 269 24.01 1.41 11.36
C THR A 269 23.68 0.96 9.93
N ALA A 270 23.30 1.89 9.06
CA ALA A 270 23.09 1.60 7.64
C ALA A 270 24.36 1.03 6.97
N GLN A 271 25.55 1.57 7.28
CA GLN A 271 26.82 1.01 6.79
C GLN A 271 27.09 -0.40 7.31
N GLN A 272 26.80 -0.69 8.58
CA GLN A 272 26.96 -2.04 9.15
C GLN A 272 26.07 -3.05 8.43
N LEU A 273 24.81 -2.70 8.18
CA LEU A 273 23.87 -3.53 7.42
C LEU A 273 24.33 -3.74 5.97
N LEU A 274 24.83 -2.69 5.31
CA LEU A 274 25.41 -2.81 3.97
C LEU A 274 26.62 -3.75 3.95
N HIS A 275 27.54 -3.62 4.91
CA HIS A 275 28.71 -4.48 5.02
C HIS A 275 28.31 -5.95 5.22
N PHE A 276 27.36 -6.19 6.11
CA PHE A 276 26.77 -7.50 6.34
C PHE A 276 26.21 -8.10 5.05
N TYR A 277 25.39 -7.34 4.32
CA TYR A 277 24.80 -7.81 3.06
C TYR A 277 25.86 -8.15 2.00
N LYS A 278 26.92 -7.32 1.88
CA LYS A 278 28.04 -7.59 0.98
C LYS A 278 28.81 -8.86 1.35
N GLN A 279 29.01 -9.12 2.64
CA GLN A 279 29.68 -10.33 3.13
C GLN A 279 28.86 -11.59 2.87
N MET A 280 27.54 -11.50 3.03
CA MET A 280 26.63 -12.61 2.74
C MET A 280 26.57 -12.96 1.25
N GLY A 281 26.67 -11.96 0.36
CA GLY A 281 26.49 -12.14 -1.07
C GLY A 281 25.00 -12.23 -1.43
N THR A 282 24.56 -13.37 -1.96
CA THR A 282 23.17 -13.55 -2.40
C THR A 282 22.29 -13.99 -1.23
N LEU A 283 21.26 -13.21 -0.93
CA LEU A 283 20.26 -13.55 0.08
C LEU A 283 19.23 -14.54 -0.49
N GLY A 284 19.16 -15.74 0.10
CA GLY A 284 18.28 -16.82 -0.36
C GLY A 284 17.03 -17.03 0.49
N CYS A 285 16.64 -16.07 1.34
CA CYS A 285 15.49 -16.18 2.22
C CYS A 285 14.82 -14.83 2.47
N GLU A 286 13.55 -14.86 2.86
CA GLU A 286 12.76 -13.66 3.17
C GLU A 286 13.09 -13.11 4.57
N ILE A 287 13.58 -11.86 4.64
CA ILE A 287 13.84 -11.11 5.88
C ILE A 287 12.82 -9.97 5.99
N ASP A 288 12.27 -9.74 7.18
CA ASP A 288 11.38 -8.62 7.48
C ASP A 288 12.12 -7.52 8.25
N ALA A 289 12.16 -6.29 7.76
CA ALA A 289 12.88 -5.18 8.39
C ALA A 289 12.35 -4.89 9.81
N TYR A 290 11.04 -4.94 10.01
CA TYR A 290 10.44 -4.67 11.32
C TYR A 290 10.65 -5.86 12.27
N GLY A 291 10.32 -7.06 11.82
CA GLY A 291 10.44 -8.30 12.57
C GLY A 291 11.88 -8.72 12.83
N ASP A 292 12.81 -8.50 11.90
CA ASP A 292 14.17 -9.02 12.00
C ASP A 292 15.21 -7.97 12.39
N PHE A 293 15.01 -6.68 12.06
CA PHE A 293 15.88 -5.61 12.56
C PHE A 293 15.41 -5.14 13.94
N LEU A 294 14.15 -4.69 14.09
CA LEU A 294 13.72 -4.04 15.33
C LEU A 294 13.69 -4.98 16.54
N GLN A 295 13.37 -6.28 16.35
CA GLN A 295 13.42 -7.26 17.46
C GLN A 295 14.85 -7.54 17.97
N ALA A 296 15.89 -7.24 17.18
CA ALA A 296 17.28 -7.37 17.61
C ALA A 296 17.77 -6.22 18.49
N LEU A 297 16.96 -5.17 18.65
CA LEU A 297 17.36 -3.90 19.26
C LEU A 297 16.79 -3.73 20.67
N GLY A 298 17.46 -2.88 21.44
CA GLY A 298 17.07 -2.55 22.81
C GLY A 298 17.62 -3.55 23.84
N PRO A 299 17.69 -3.14 25.12
CA PRO A 299 18.32 -3.94 26.18
C PRO A 299 17.58 -5.25 26.51
N GLY A 300 16.30 -5.37 26.14
CA GLY A 300 15.49 -6.56 26.33
C GLY A 300 15.44 -7.49 25.11
N ALA A 301 16.22 -7.25 24.05
CA ALA A 301 16.22 -8.07 22.84
C ALA A 301 16.72 -9.49 23.09
N THR A 302 15.99 -10.50 22.59
CA THR A 302 16.38 -11.91 22.69
C THR A 302 16.45 -12.55 21.29
N PRO A 303 17.28 -13.59 21.09
CA PRO A 303 17.37 -14.27 19.80
C PRO A 303 16.19 -15.22 19.53
N ASP A 304 15.18 -15.29 20.40
CA ASP A 304 14.12 -16.29 20.32
C ASP A 304 13.28 -16.15 19.05
N TYR A 305 13.10 -14.92 18.57
CA TYR A 305 12.34 -14.64 17.34
C TYR A 305 13.00 -15.22 16.08
N THR A 306 14.32 -15.49 16.12
CA THR A 306 15.07 -15.99 14.95
C THR A 306 14.54 -17.34 14.44
N LYS A 307 13.87 -18.10 15.32
CA LYS A 307 13.25 -19.39 15.02
C LYS A 307 11.75 -19.30 14.71
N ASN A 308 11.15 -18.11 14.80
CA ASN A 308 9.73 -17.93 14.56
C ASN A 308 9.43 -17.81 13.06
N THR A 309 8.82 -18.84 12.48
CA THR A 309 8.48 -18.89 11.05
C THR A 309 7.04 -18.47 10.74
N ARG A 310 6.22 -18.11 11.75
CA ARG A 310 4.77 -17.83 11.58
C ARG A 310 4.47 -16.74 10.55
N ASN A 311 5.37 -15.77 10.39
CA ASN A 311 5.16 -14.58 9.57
C ASN A 311 5.89 -14.60 8.21
N VAL A 312 6.52 -15.72 7.85
CA VAL A 312 7.31 -15.85 6.61
C VAL A 312 6.49 -16.55 5.52
N SER A 313 6.64 -16.12 4.26
CA SER A 313 5.88 -16.70 3.15
C SER A 313 6.41 -18.07 2.71
N LYS A 314 7.68 -18.39 2.98
CA LYS A 314 8.32 -19.67 2.72
C LYS A 314 9.32 -20.00 3.84
N GLU A 315 9.30 -21.23 4.34
CA GLU A 315 10.30 -21.70 5.30
C GLU A 315 11.57 -22.12 4.55
N ASP A 316 12.52 -21.19 4.43
CA ASP A 316 13.81 -21.46 3.79
C ASP A 316 14.83 -21.99 4.82
N SER A 317 15.61 -23.01 4.44
CA SER A 317 16.58 -23.68 5.32
C SER A 317 17.68 -22.77 5.87
N GLY A 318 17.94 -21.63 5.21
CA GLY A 318 18.93 -20.63 5.63
C GLY A 318 18.38 -19.53 6.57
N LEU A 319 17.06 -19.38 6.68
CA LEU A 319 16.42 -18.23 7.33
C LEU A 319 16.89 -18.01 8.77
N VAL A 320 16.85 -19.07 9.58
CA VAL A 320 17.23 -19.00 11.00
C VAL A 320 18.68 -18.56 11.17
N ALA A 321 19.58 -19.06 10.33
CA ALA A 321 21.00 -18.71 10.37
C ALA A 321 21.21 -17.24 10.03
N VAL A 322 20.54 -16.73 8.99
CA VAL A 322 20.61 -15.32 8.61
C VAL A 322 20.06 -14.41 9.70
N ARG A 323 18.92 -14.76 10.30
CA ARG A 323 18.34 -14.00 11.41
C ARG A 323 19.23 -13.99 12.64
N GLN A 324 19.91 -15.10 12.95
CA GLN A 324 20.89 -15.14 14.04
C GLN A 324 22.09 -14.24 13.78
N GLN A 325 22.61 -14.21 12.56
CA GLN A 325 23.70 -13.30 12.20
C GLN A 325 23.26 -11.83 12.29
N LEU A 326 22.05 -11.50 11.81
CA LEU A 326 21.46 -10.16 11.96
C LEU A 326 21.29 -9.78 13.43
N TYR A 327 20.79 -10.69 14.26
CA TYR A 327 20.69 -10.47 15.69
C TYR A 327 22.06 -10.15 16.29
N SER A 328 23.08 -10.98 16.02
CA SER A 328 24.44 -10.75 16.52
C SER A 328 25.05 -9.44 16.03
N LEU A 329 24.73 -9.00 14.81
CA LEU A 329 25.18 -7.73 14.26
C LEU A 329 24.54 -6.53 15.00
N LEU A 330 23.22 -6.61 15.25
CA LEU A 330 22.43 -5.50 15.75
C LEU A 330 22.31 -5.45 17.28
N GLN A 331 22.58 -6.57 17.97
CA GLN A 331 22.48 -6.66 19.42
C GLN A 331 23.34 -5.58 20.10
N GLY A 332 22.72 -4.84 21.03
CA GLY A 332 23.36 -3.72 21.73
C GLY A 332 23.20 -2.37 21.02
N THR A 333 22.64 -2.35 19.82
CA THR A 333 22.24 -1.10 19.14
C THR A 333 20.99 -0.52 19.83
N ALA A 334 20.98 0.80 20.01
CA ALA A 334 19.87 1.51 20.63
C ALA A 334 18.63 1.52 19.72
N LEU A 335 17.46 1.30 20.32
CA LEU A 335 16.15 1.59 19.71
C LEU A 335 15.54 2.78 20.45
N ASN A 336 15.62 3.94 19.82
CA ASN A 336 14.96 5.17 20.27
C ASN A 336 13.54 5.20 19.71
N VAL A 337 12.64 5.88 20.41
CA VAL A 337 11.23 6.00 20.00
C VAL A 337 10.77 7.45 20.14
N ILE A 338 10.09 7.94 19.11
CA ILE A 338 9.38 9.20 19.11
C ILE A 338 7.89 8.88 19.22
N VAL A 339 7.34 9.10 20.41
CA VAL A 339 5.94 8.82 20.71
C VAL A 339 5.08 9.99 20.27
N LEU A 340 4.16 9.71 19.34
CA LEU A 340 3.20 10.65 18.79
C LEU A 340 1.83 10.40 19.41
N ASN A 341 1.64 10.87 20.65
CA ASN A 341 0.41 10.67 21.41
C ASN A 341 -0.83 11.27 20.73
N ASN A 342 -0.61 12.30 19.91
CA ASN A 342 -1.60 12.85 18.99
C ASN A 342 -1.25 12.39 17.57
N SER A 343 -1.53 11.13 17.27
CA SER A 343 -1.49 10.62 15.91
C SER A 343 -2.66 9.68 15.60
N GLN A 344 -2.82 9.39 14.32
CA GLN A 344 -3.69 8.39 13.73
C GLN A 344 -2.87 7.59 12.73
N PHE A 345 -3.13 6.30 12.70
CA PHE A 345 -2.51 5.36 11.79
C PHE A 345 -3.60 4.69 10.98
N TYR A 346 -3.52 4.80 9.65
CA TYR A 346 -4.46 4.20 8.72
C TYR A 346 -3.70 3.25 7.81
N HIS A 347 -4.29 2.09 7.54
CA HIS A 347 -3.75 1.12 6.59
C HIS A 347 -4.78 0.94 5.47
N ILE A 348 -4.32 1.00 4.22
CA ILE A 348 -5.16 0.85 3.03
C ILE A 348 -4.71 -0.35 2.17
N GLY A 349 -4.12 -1.36 2.81
CA GLY A 349 -3.48 -2.48 2.11
C GLY A 349 -4.41 -3.66 1.79
N THR A 350 -5.70 -3.57 2.10
CA THR A 350 -6.74 -4.55 1.74
C THR A 350 -7.90 -3.91 0.99
N THR A 351 -8.64 -4.68 0.19
CA THR A 351 -9.87 -4.24 -0.49
C THR A 351 -10.91 -3.64 0.47
N GLN A 352 -11.08 -4.26 1.65
CA GLN A 352 -12.03 -3.81 2.66
C GLN A 352 -11.63 -2.46 3.28
N GLU A 353 -10.35 -2.32 3.66
CA GLU A 353 -9.83 -1.04 4.17
C GLU A 353 -9.88 0.06 3.11
N TYR A 354 -9.56 -0.29 1.85
CA TYR A 354 -9.61 0.63 0.71
C TYR A 354 -11.01 1.20 0.51
N LEU A 355 -12.04 0.35 0.48
CA LEU A 355 -13.44 0.78 0.44
C LEU A 355 -13.80 1.62 1.67
N PHE A 356 -13.57 1.08 2.87
CA PHE A 356 -13.92 1.76 4.12
C PHE A 356 -13.37 3.18 4.18
N HIS A 357 -12.09 3.35 3.86
CA HIS A 357 -11.43 4.64 3.95
C HIS A 357 -11.87 5.63 2.86
N PHE A 358 -12.18 5.17 1.64
CA PHE A 358 -12.49 6.07 0.52
C PHE A 358 -13.98 6.34 0.31
N THR A 359 -14.87 5.47 0.80
CA THR A 359 -16.32 5.60 0.54
C THR A 359 -17.16 5.85 1.77
N ALA A 360 -16.75 5.41 2.97
CA ALA A 360 -17.53 5.65 4.19
C ALA A 360 -17.34 7.08 4.73
N GLU A 361 -18.11 7.47 5.75
CA GLU A 361 -17.82 8.61 6.64
C GLU A 361 -16.57 8.29 7.50
N SER A 362 -15.45 8.02 6.83
CA SER A 362 -14.21 7.64 7.47
C SER A 362 -13.54 8.89 8.05
N LYS A 363 -12.90 8.72 9.21
CA LYS A 363 -12.09 9.78 9.83
C LYS A 363 -10.97 10.25 8.90
N LEU A 364 -10.36 9.33 8.16
CA LEU A 364 -9.32 9.63 7.17
C LEU A 364 -9.83 10.62 6.10
N ARG A 365 -11.05 10.40 5.59
CA ARG A 365 -11.64 11.29 4.58
C ARG A 365 -11.77 12.73 5.09
N PHE A 366 -12.23 12.90 6.32
CA PHE A 366 -12.30 14.22 6.94
C PHE A 366 -10.91 14.85 7.14
N GLU A 367 -9.93 14.06 7.63
CA GLU A 367 -8.60 14.56 7.96
C GLU A 367 -7.76 14.93 6.72
N LEU A 368 -7.87 14.17 5.63
CA LEU A 368 -7.18 14.46 4.36
C LEU A 368 -8.00 15.36 3.41
N GLY A 369 -9.28 15.58 3.68
CA GLY A 369 -10.18 16.27 2.77
C GLY A 369 -10.43 15.50 1.47
N LEU A 370 -10.60 14.17 1.57
CA LEU A 370 -10.83 13.32 0.40
C LEU A 370 -12.15 13.66 -0.29
N GLN A 371 -12.10 13.73 -1.62
CA GLN A 371 -13.21 14.14 -2.48
C GLN A 371 -13.96 12.91 -3.02
N PRO A 372 -15.31 12.89 -3.00
CA PRO A 372 -16.08 11.80 -3.61
C PRO A 372 -15.81 11.62 -5.10
N VAL A 373 -15.53 12.73 -5.79
CA VAL A 373 -15.23 12.75 -7.23
C VAL A 373 -13.93 13.52 -7.43
N ALA A 374 -12.81 12.79 -7.50
CA ALA A 374 -11.48 13.34 -7.66
C ALA A 374 -11.04 13.25 -9.13
N PHE A 375 -10.72 14.39 -9.73
CA PHE A 375 -10.21 14.50 -11.10
C PHE A 375 -10.97 13.65 -12.14
N SER A 376 -12.31 13.64 -12.11
CA SER A 376 -13.15 12.74 -12.93
C SER A 376 -14.25 13.48 -13.71
N ILE A 377 -14.83 12.81 -14.71
CA ILE A 377 -16.09 13.20 -15.36
C ILE A 377 -17.20 12.31 -14.78
N CYS A 378 -18.18 12.93 -14.16
CA CYS A 378 -19.29 12.24 -13.50
C CYS A 378 -20.59 13.06 -13.67
N PRO A 379 -21.68 12.44 -14.18
CA PRO A 379 -22.96 13.13 -14.37
C PRO A 379 -23.58 13.51 -13.03
N ASP A 380 -24.36 14.59 -13.00
CA ASP A 380 -24.93 15.12 -11.76
C ASP A 380 -25.83 14.10 -11.03
N SER A 381 -26.46 13.19 -11.77
CA SER A 381 -27.26 12.09 -11.20
C SER A 381 -26.45 11.09 -10.37
N ALA A 382 -25.14 10.99 -10.60
CA ALA A 382 -24.22 10.14 -9.84
C ALA A 382 -23.48 10.91 -8.73
N ARG A 383 -23.63 12.25 -8.65
CA ARG A 383 -22.99 13.09 -7.61
C ARG A 383 -23.74 13.10 -6.28
N THR A 384 -24.96 12.58 -6.23
CA THR A 384 -25.85 12.69 -5.06
C THR A 384 -25.54 11.74 -3.89
N LEU A 385 -24.43 11.00 -3.95
CA LEU A 385 -24.06 10.06 -2.90
C LEU A 385 -22.71 10.47 -2.31
N ASP A 386 -22.71 11.01 -1.10
CA ASP A 386 -21.49 11.24 -0.33
C ASP A 386 -20.78 9.92 0.06
N GLN A 387 -21.20 8.78 -0.46
CA GLN A 387 -20.74 7.45 -0.09
C GLN A 387 -20.00 6.73 -1.22
N LEU A 388 -19.51 7.43 -2.24
CA LEU A 388 -18.76 6.83 -3.35
C LEU A 388 -17.43 7.55 -3.57
N SER A 389 -16.51 6.87 -4.26
CA SER A 389 -15.23 7.43 -4.64
C SER A 389 -14.96 7.19 -6.14
N ILE A 390 -14.97 8.25 -6.93
CA ILE A 390 -14.66 8.23 -8.37
C ILE A 390 -13.32 8.93 -8.57
N ILE A 391 -12.33 8.21 -9.07
CA ILE A 391 -10.94 8.63 -9.12
C ILE A 391 -10.42 8.53 -10.56
N GLN A 392 -10.07 9.66 -11.17
CA GLN A 392 -9.65 9.75 -12.58
C GLN A 392 -10.41 8.78 -13.51
N SER A 393 -11.73 8.91 -13.54
CA SER A 393 -12.61 8.04 -14.31
C SER A 393 -13.64 8.84 -15.10
N ILE A 394 -14.25 8.19 -16.09
CA ILE A 394 -15.29 8.78 -16.95
C ILE A 394 -16.53 7.91 -16.82
N LEU A 395 -17.59 8.51 -16.31
CA LEU A 395 -18.90 7.90 -16.19
C LEU A 395 -19.84 8.57 -17.20
N GLU A 396 -20.44 7.77 -18.08
CA GLU A 396 -21.40 8.26 -19.07
C GLU A 396 -22.81 8.43 -18.45
N PRO A 397 -23.64 9.37 -18.94
CA PRO A 397 -25.00 9.54 -18.46
C PRO A 397 -25.83 8.26 -18.60
N GLY A 398 -26.43 7.80 -17.50
CA GLY A 398 -27.26 6.59 -17.46
C GLY A 398 -26.71 5.50 -16.53
N CYS A 399 -25.38 5.49 -16.30
CA CYS A 399 -24.79 4.52 -15.38
C CYS A 399 -25.27 4.75 -13.93
N VAL A 400 -25.38 3.66 -13.17
CA VAL A 400 -25.78 3.69 -11.76
C VAL A 400 -24.67 3.11 -10.92
N ILE A 401 -24.20 3.87 -9.91
CA ILE A 401 -23.15 3.40 -9.00
C ILE A 401 -23.74 3.25 -7.60
N GLY A 402 -23.66 2.03 -7.06
CA GLY A 402 -24.09 1.72 -5.71
C GLY A 402 -23.23 2.41 -4.65
N PRO A 403 -23.79 2.77 -3.48
CA PRO A 403 -23.04 3.35 -2.37
C PRO A 403 -21.96 2.38 -1.85
N GLY A 404 -20.90 2.95 -1.29
CA GLY A 404 -19.75 2.21 -0.76
C GLY A 404 -18.76 1.77 -1.83
N SER A 405 -18.91 2.22 -3.08
CA SER A 405 -18.11 1.73 -4.22
C SER A 405 -17.00 2.70 -4.64
N VAL A 406 -15.88 2.15 -5.09
CA VAL A 406 -14.74 2.88 -5.65
C VAL A 406 -14.60 2.55 -7.13
N ILE A 407 -14.59 3.59 -7.97
CA ILE A 407 -14.31 3.49 -9.41
C ILE A 407 -13.02 4.28 -9.68
N GLU A 408 -11.97 3.61 -10.14
CA GLU A 408 -10.71 4.26 -10.48
C GLU A 408 -10.21 3.91 -11.88
N TYR A 409 -9.60 4.91 -12.55
CA TYR A 409 -9.01 4.74 -13.88
C TYR A 409 -9.90 3.98 -14.87
N SER A 410 -11.21 4.21 -14.84
CA SER A 410 -12.17 3.41 -15.60
C SER A 410 -13.09 4.26 -16.47
N ARG A 411 -13.66 3.62 -17.49
CA ARG A 411 -14.69 4.16 -18.38
C ARG A 411 -15.95 3.33 -18.25
N ILE A 412 -17.03 3.94 -17.76
CA ILE A 412 -18.29 3.29 -17.45
C ILE A 412 -19.39 3.84 -18.37
N GLY A 413 -19.96 2.95 -19.20
CA GLY A 413 -21.00 3.28 -20.18
C GLY A 413 -22.39 3.45 -19.58
N PRO A 414 -23.37 3.90 -20.38
CA PRO A 414 -24.66 4.40 -19.92
C PRO A 414 -25.61 3.32 -19.41
N GLU A 415 -25.40 2.05 -19.77
CA GLU A 415 -26.25 0.91 -19.38
C GLU A 415 -25.59 0.02 -18.33
N VAL A 416 -24.59 0.56 -17.60
CA VAL A 416 -23.86 -0.16 -16.57
C VAL A 416 -24.39 0.18 -15.19
N SER A 417 -24.71 -0.86 -14.41
CA SER A 417 -25.05 -0.75 -12.99
C SER A 417 -23.94 -1.38 -12.16
N VAL A 418 -23.43 -0.67 -11.16
CA VAL A 418 -22.43 -1.18 -10.21
C VAL A 418 -23.11 -1.36 -8.86
N GLY A 419 -23.02 -2.58 -8.31
CA GLY A 419 -23.52 -2.89 -6.98
C GLY A 419 -22.83 -2.10 -5.87
N LYS A 420 -23.34 -2.26 -4.65
CA LYS A 420 -22.80 -1.59 -3.45
C LYS A 420 -21.44 -2.17 -3.08
N GLY A 421 -20.60 -1.40 -2.40
CA GLY A 421 -19.35 -1.92 -1.84
C GLY A 421 -18.40 -2.54 -2.86
N SER A 422 -18.39 -2.05 -4.10
CA SER A 422 -17.64 -2.66 -5.21
C SER A 422 -16.42 -1.83 -5.61
N ILE A 423 -15.38 -2.50 -6.12
CA ILE A 423 -14.17 -1.86 -6.65
C ILE A 423 -14.12 -2.13 -8.16
N VAL A 424 -14.05 -1.08 -8.97
CA VAL A 424 -13.81 -1.19 -10.42
C VAL A 424 -12.54 -0.40 -10.75
N SER A 425 -11.50 -1.07 -11.23
CA SER A 425 -10.21 -0.46 -11.54
C SER A 425 -9.75 -0.76 -12.96
N GLY A 426 -9.22 0.26 -13.66
CA GLY A 426 -8.54 0.09 -14.94
C GLY A 426 -9.40 -0.50 -16.07
N SER A 427 -10.72 -0.35 -16.01
CA SER A 427 -11.65 -1.12 -16.85
C SER A 427 -12.44 -0.24 -17.82
N TYR A 428 -12.80 -0.80 -18.98
CA TYR A 428 -13.67 -0.15 -19.97
C TYR A 428 -14.93 -0.99 -20.21
N ILE A 429 -16.10 -0.44 -19.84
CA ILE A 429 -17.38 -1.15 -19.88
C ILE A 429 -18.35 -0.35 -20.73
N ASN A 430 -18.64 -0.82 -21.94
CA ASN A 430 -19.47 -0.12 -22.94
C ASN A 430 -20.69 -0.95 -23.40
N PHE A 431 -21.14 -1.89 -22.58
CA PHE A 431 -22.27 -2.78 -22.84
C PHE A 431 -23.16 -2.84 -21.60
N SER A 432 -24.44 -3.20 -21.79
CA SER A 432 -25.39 -3.36 -20.70
C SER A 432 -24.97 -4.49 -19.76
N VAL A 433 -24.77 -4.18 -18.48
CA VAL A 433 -24.40 -5.16 -17.47
C VAL A 433 -24.68 -4.66 -16.06
N ASP A 434 -25.12 -5.59 -15.20
CA ASP A 434 -25.22 -5.40 -13.77
C ASP A 434 -24.00 -6.05 -13.08
N ILE A 435 -23.11 -5.24 -12.53
CA ILE A 435 -22.02 -5.71 -11.67
C ILE A 435 -22.60 -5.94 -10.26
N PRO A 436 -22.44 -7.14 -9.67
CA PRO A 436 -22.97 -7.44 -8.35
C PRO A 436 -22.39 -6.57 -7.23
N SER A 437 -23.05 -6.57 -6.06
CA SER A 437 -22.49 -5.92 -4.85
C SER A 437 -21.32 -6.71 -4.28
N GLU A 438 -20.45 -6.03 -3.52
CA GLU A 438 -19.22 -6.58 -2.96
C GLU A 438 -18.32 -7.24 -4.02
N CYS A 439 -18.33 -6.69 -5.25
CA CYS A 439 -17.55 -7.19 -6.37
C CYS A 439 -16.25 -6.40 -6.52
N PHE A 440 -15.14 -7.10 -6.61
CA PHE A 440 -13.88 -6.54 -7.08
C PHE A 440 -13.72 -6.86 -8.57
N LEU A 441 -13.39 -5.86 -9.37
CA LEU A 441 -13.13 -5.97 -10.79
C LEU A 441 -11.94 -5.10 -11.17
N SER A 442 -10.88 -5.70 -11.72
CA SER A 442 -9.70 -4.96 -12.18
C SER A 442 -9.12 -5.58 -13.44
N SER A 443 -8.91 -4.76 -14.46
CA SER A 443 -8.35 -5.20 -15.73
C SER A 443 -6.84 -4.93 -15.81
N VAL A 444 -6.12 -5.84 -16.44
CA VAL A 444 -4.67 -5.81 -16.62
C VAL A 444 -4.36 -6.07 -18.09
N SER A 445 -3.51 -5.23 -18.67
CA SER A 445 -2.93 -5.48 -19.99
C SER A 445 -1.78 -6.47 -19.84
N VAL A 446 -1.70 -7.47 -20.70
CA VAL A 446 -0.66 -8.50 -20.71
C VAL A 446 -0.02 -8.60 -22.08
N LYS A 447 1.30 -8.81 -22.11
CA LYS A 447 2.09 -8.97 -23.33
C LYS A 447 2.22 -10.45 -23.66
N MET A 448 1.44 -10.86 -24.66
CA MET A 448 1.40 -12.21 -25.18
C MET A 448 2.24 -12.30 -26.47
N ALA A 449 2.44 -13.51 -27.00
CA ALA A 449 3.25 -13.72 -28.21
C ALA A 449 2.74 -12.90 -29.42
N ASP A 450 1.42 -12.72 -29.50
CA ASP A 450 0.73 -12.08 -30.63
C ASP A 450 0.48 -10.57 -30.44
N GLY A 451 0.86 -9.99 -29.30
CA GLY A 451 0.68 -8.57 -28.99
C GLY A 451 0.21 -8.31 -27.57
N VAL A 452 -0.32 -7.10 -27.34
CA VAL A 452 -0.98 -6.75 -26.07
C VAL A 452 -2.39 -7.33 -26.07
N GLU A 453 -2.71 -8.09 -25.03
CA GLU A 453 -4.04 -8.64 -24.74
C GLU A 453 -4.49 -8.20 -23.34
N TYR A 454 -5.71 -8.54 -22.97
CA TYR A 454 -6.36 -8.03 -21.76
C TYR A 454 -6.98 -9.14 -20.94
N VAL A 455 -6.83 -9.05 -19.62
CA VAL A 455 -7.41 -9.99 -18.66
C VAL A 455 -8.07 -9.20 -17.53
N THR A 456 -9.27 -9.61 -17.12
CA THR A 456 -9.99 -8.97 -16.01
C THR A 456 -10.09 -9.91 -14.83
N MET A 457 -9.49 -9.51 -13.70
CA MET A 457 -9.68 -10.16 -12.42
C MET A 457 -11.06 -9.81 -11.88
N VAL A 458 -11.82 -10.83 -11.48
CA VAL A 458 -13.11 -10.67 -10.80
C VAL A 458 -13.22 -11.63 -9.62
N PHE A 459 -13.63 -11.12 -8.46
CA PHE A 459 -13.86 -11.91 -7.23
C PHE A 459 -14.69 -11.10 -6.23
N GLY A 460 -15.06 -11.72 -5.11
CA GLY A 460 -15.72 -11.02 -4.01
C GLY A 460 -14.72 -10.17 -3.23
N VAL A 461 -15.12 -8.97 -2.78
CA VAL A 461 -14.27 -8.06 -1.99
C VAL A 461 -13.67 -8.75 -0.74
N GLY A 462 -14.38 -9.71 -0.16
CA GLY A 462 -13.92 -10.51 0.99
C GLY A 462 -13.24 -11.85 0.65
N ASP A 463 -13.02 -12.17 -0.63
CA ASP A 463 -12.30 -13.40 -1.00
C ASP A 463 -10.81 -13.30 -0.61
N ASP A 464 -10.27 -14.37 -0.02
CA ASP A 464 -8.87 -14.42 0.42
C ASP A 464 -7.97 -14.98 -0.69
N LEU A 465 -7.42 -14.10 -1.51
CA LEU A 465 -6.48 -14.48 -2.57
C LEU A 465 -5.12 -14.96 -2.03
N LYS A 466 -4.79 -14.63 -0.77
CA LYS A 466 -3.55 -15.07 -0.13
C LYS A 466 -3.67 -16.50 0.41
N LYS A 467 -4.88 -16.98 0.67
CA LYS A 467 -5.13 -18.35 1.10
C LYS A 467 -4.69 -19.35 0.02
N SER A 468 -3.87 -20.31 0.44
CA SER A 468 -3.41 -21.42 -0.39
C SER A 468 -3.48 -22.73 0.37
N VAL A 469 -3.67 -23.83 -0.35
CA VAL A 469 -3.61 -25.21 0.18
C VAL A 469 -2.47 -26.00 -0.44
N LYS A 470 -2.08 -27.10 0.20
CA LYS A 470 -0.94 -27.94 -0.24
C LYS A 470 -1.33 -29.07 -1.20
N SER A 471 -2.60 -29.48 -1.18
CA SER A 471 -3.10 -30.64 -1.90
C SER A 471 -4.37 -30.27 -2.68
N LEU A 472 -4.54 -30.88 -3.87
CA LEU A 472 -5.75 -30.76 -4.67
C LEU A 472 -7.01 -31.21 -3.91
N SER A 473 -6.87 -32.14 -2.95
CA SER A 473 -7.99 -32.57 -2.09
C SER A 473 -8.60 -31.42 -1.28
N ASP A 474 -7.81 -30.38 -0.99
CA ASP A 474 -8.14 -29.35 -0.02
C ASP A 474 -8.65 -28.06 -0.69
N ILE A 475 -8.71 -28.02 -2.02
CA ILE A 475 -9.14 -26.84 -2.79
C ILE A 475 -10.61 -26.48 -2.55
N HIS A 476 -11.41 -27.41 -2.00
CA HIS A 476 -12.78 -27.16 -1.54
C HIS A 476 -12.86 -26.07 -0.45
N SER A 477 -11.75 -25.80 0.24
CA SER A 477 -11.65 -24.73 1.25
C SER A 477 -11.40 -23.35 0.66
N LEU A 478 -11.06 -23.25 -0.63
CA LEU A 478 -10.89 -22.00 -1.36
C LEU A 478 -12.27 -21.50 -1.82
N ARG A 479 -12.53 -20.21 -1.65
CA ARG A 479 -13.84 -19.60 -1.93
C ARG A 479 -13.70 -18.53 -3.00
N PHE A 480 -14.56 -18.60 -4.01
CA PHE A 480 -14.72 -17.59 -5.05
C PHE A 480 -16.16 -17.10 -5.02
N PHE A 481 -16.36 -15.83 -4.65
CA PHE A 481 -17.67 -15.21 -4.51
C PHE A 481 -18.65 -16.05 -3.65
N GLY A 482 -18.14 -16.60 -2.55
CA GLY A 482 -18.90 -17.46 -1.62
C GLY A 482 -19.07 -18.93 -2.04
N ALA A 483 -18.85 -19.29 -3.31
CA ALA A 483 -18.86 -20.68 -3.77
C ALA A 483 -17.49 -21.34 -3.56
N SER A 484 -17.43 -22.67 -3.42
CA SER A 484 -16.14 -23.38 -3.37
C SER A 484 -15.50 -23.44 -4.76
N LEU A 485 -14.16 -23.45 -4.82
CA LEU A 485 -13.46 -23.51 -6.10
C LEU A 485 -13.90 -24.71 -6.98
N PRO A 486 -14.05 -25.95 -6.46
CA PRO A 486 -14.58 -27.07 -7.25
C PRO A 486 -15.94 -26.80 -7.89
N GLU A 487 -16.90 -26.23 -7.14
CA GLU A 487 -18.21 -25.89 -7.68
C GLU A 487 -18.10 -24.90 -8.84
N CYS A 488 -17.20 -23.92 -8.73
CA CYS A 488 -16.94 -22.98 -9.82
C CYS A 488 -16.32 -23.66 -11.04
N LEU A 489 -15.33 -24.54 -10.84
CA LEU A 489 -14.66 -25.27 -11.92
C LEU A 489 -15.66 -26.15 -12.70
N ASP A 490 -16.59 -26.81 -12.00
CA ASP A 490 -17.65 -27.61 -12.62
C ASP A 490 -18.54 -26.73 -13.52
N LEU A 491 -18.96 -25.55 -13.04
CA LEU A 491 -19.74 -24.60 -13.83
C LEU A 491 -18.97 -24.09 -15.04
N TRP A 492 -17.64 -23.97 -14.93
CA TRP A 492 -16.78 -23.46 -15.99
C TRP A 492 -16.30 -24.54 -16.98
N SER A 493 -16.63 -25.80 -16.72
CA SER A 493 -16.11 -26.97 -17.44
C SER A 493 -14.57 -27.04 -17.42
N LEU A 494 -13.99 -26.77 -16.24
CA LEU A 494 -12.56 -26.87 -15.97
C LEU A 494 -12.26 -28.05 -15.04
N GLU A 495 -11.14 -28.72 -15.27
CA GLU A 495 -10.70 -29.84 -14.44
C GLU A 495 -9.79 -29.36 -13.30
N ALA A 496 -10.06 -29.83 -12.08
CA ALA A 496 -9.18 -29.64 -10.94
C ALA A 496 -7.92 -30.52 -11.05
N SER A 497 -6.91 -30.01 -11.76
CA SER A 497 -5.63 -30.68 -11.98
C SER A 497 -4.45 -29.77 -11.58
N ASP A 498 -3.24 -30.33 -11.52
CA ASP A 498 -2.03 -29.53 -11.28
C ASP A 498 -1.82 -28.45 -12.35
N GLN A 499 -2.28 -28.70 -13.59
CA GLN A 499 -2.19 -27.73 -14.69
C GLN A 499 -3.10 -26.50 -14.50
N LEU A 500 -4.09 -26.57 -13.61
CA LEU A 500 -4.90 -25.42 -13.26
C LEU A 500 -4.08 -24.34 -12.55
N PHE A 501 -2.97 -24.68 -11.90
CA PHE A 501 -2.23 -23.74 -11.07
C PHE A 501 -0.88 -23.36 -11.69
N SER A 502 -0.52 -22.07 -11.60
CA SER A 502 0.72 -21.52 -12.20
C SER A 502 1.99 -21.84 -11.42
N SER A 503 1.87 -22.07 -10.12
CA SER A 503 3.00 -22.28 -9.22
C SER A 503 3.44 -23.75 -9.23
N GLU A 504 4.73 -24.00 -9.48
CA GLU A 504 5.39 -25.29 -9.22
C GLU A 504 5.56 -25.55 -7.71
N ASP A 505 5.56 -24.50 -6.88
CA ASP A 505 5.47 -24.62 -5.43
C ASP A 505 4.04 -25.09 -5.08
N THR A 506 3.91 -26.03 -4.14
CA THR A 506 2.67 -26.69 -3.66
C THR A 506 1.68 -25.72 -2.96
N ARG A 507 1.42 -24.54 -3.50
CA ARG A 507 0.55 -23.50 -2.96
C ARG A 507 -0.57 -23.24 -3.95
N LEU A 508 -1.62 -24.04 -3.84
CA LEU A 508 -2.80 -23.98 -4.70
C LEU A 508 -3.77 -22.96 -4.11
N GLY A 509 -3.99 -21.84 -4.79
CA GLY A 509 -4.88 -20.75 -4.35
C GLY A 509 -5.51 -20.01 -5.52
N LEU A 510 -6.45 -19.09 -5.24
CA LEU A 510 -7.07 -18.25 -6.28
C LEU A 510 -6.04 -17.40 -7.03
N TRP A 511 -5.00 -16.93 -6.33
CA TRP A 511 -3.91 -16.17 -6.94
C TRP A 511 -3.19 -16.92 -8.07
N THR A 512 -3.04 -18.23 -7.89
CA THR A 512 -2.31 -19.12 -8.80
C THR A 512 -3.23 -19.87 -9.77
N ALA A 513 -4.55 -19.80 -9.61
CA ALA A 513 -5.50 -20.54 -10.44
C ALA A 513 -5.69 -19.88 -11.81
N ARG A 514 -5.47 -20.64 -12.89
CA ARG A 514 -5.68 -20.24 -14.28
C ARG A 514 -7.16 -20.26 -14.63
N ILE A 515 -7.88 -19.24 -14.18
CA ILE A 515 -9.34 -19.12 -14.37
C ILE A 515 -9.74 -17.88 -15.15
N PHE A 516 -8.82 -16.94 -15.42
CA PHE A 516 -9.18 -15.67 -16.04
C PHE A 516 -8.90 -15.66 -17.55
N PRO A 517 -9.90 -15.38 -18.40
CA PRO A 517 -9.76 -15.45 -19.85
C PRO A 517 -8.95 -14.29 -20.42
N VAL A 518 -8.03 -14.62 -21.33
CA VAL A 518 -7.28 -13.65 -22.15
C VAL A 518 -8.13 -13.25 -23.35
N CYS A 519 -8.33 -11.95 -23.54
CA CYS A 519 -9.18 -11.39 -24.59
C CYS A 519 -8.45 -10.27 -25.35
N SER A 520 -8.87 -10.01 -26.59
CA SER A 520 -8.22 -9.01 -27.45
C SER A 520 -8.59 -7.57 -27.13
N THR A 521 -9.62 -7.33 -26.28
CA THR A 521 -10.01 -5.98 -25.85
C THR A 521 -10.36 -5.92 -24.35
N LEU A 522 -10.14 -4.76 -23.72
CA LEU A 522 -10.54 -4.50 -22.32
C LEU A 522 -12.04 -4.77 -22.07
N SER A 523 -12.90 -4.37 -23.01
CA SER A 523 -14.34 -4.56 -22.83
C SER A 523 -14.75 -6.02 -22.88
N GLU A 524 -14.12 -6.80 -23.76
CA GLU A 524 -14.36 -8.23 -23.88
C GLU A 524 -13.85 -8.98 -22.65
N SER A 525 -12.66 -8.65 -22.13
CA SER A 525 -12.14 -9.28 -20.90
C SER A 525 -13.08 -9.07 -19.72
N VAL A 526 -13.62 -7.85 -19.57
CA VAL A 526 -14.62 -7.55 -18.54
C VAL A 526 -15.90 -8.38 -18.76
N ARG A 527 -16.40 -8.46 -19.99
CA ARG A 527 -17.61 -9.22 -20.33
C ARG A 527 -17.44 -10.71 -20.00
N MET A 528 -16.31 -11.31 -20.39
CA MET A 528 -16.07 -12.73 -20.15
C MET A 528 -15.94 -13.04 -18.66
N SER A 529 -15.19 -12.23 -17.91
CA SER A 529 -15.06 -12.40 -16.46
C SER A 529 -16.39 -12.22 -15.74
N LEU A 530 -17.22 -11.24 -16.13
CA LEU A 530 -18.56 -11.07 -15.54
C LEU A 530 -19.51 -12.22 -15.90
N ASN A 531 -19.42 -12.80 -17.10
CA ASN A 531 -20.18 -14.00 -17.44
C ASN A 531 -19.80 -15.19 -16.55
N MET A 532 -18.51 -15.37 -16.25
CA MET A 532 -18.05 -16.39 -15.29
C MET A 532 -18.61 -16.15 -13.90
N LEU A 533 -18.59 -14.91 -13.41
CA LEU A 533 -19.18 -14.57 -12.11
C LEU A 533 -20.69 -14.82 -12.09
N ASN A 534 -21.40 -14.39 -13.14
CA ASN A 534 -22.84 -14.60 -13.28
C ASN A 534 -23.19 -16.09 -13.29
N SER A 535 -22.35 -16.93 -13.90
CA SER A 535 -22.52 -18.37 -13.91
C SER A 535 -22.50 -18.96 -12.50
N VAL A 536 -21.59 -18.47 -11.64
CA VAL A 536 -21.49 -18.85 -10.22
C VAL A 536 -22.73 -18.39 -9.44
N GLN A 537 -23.14 -17.13 -9.59
CA GLN A 537 -24.29 -16.57 -8.87
C GLN A 537 -25.62 -17.26 -9.21
N HIS A 538 -25.80 -17.64 -10.47
CA HIS A 538 -27.03 -18.26 -10.95
C HIS A 538 -26.94 -19.78 -11.04
N LYS A 539 -25.81 -20.39 -10.65
CA LYS A 539 -25.52 -21.82 -10.76
C LYS A 539 -25.80 -22.36 -12.17
N SER A 540 -25.34 -21.62 -13.18
CA SER A 540 -25.51 -21.96 -14.59
C SER A 540 -24.16 -22.29 -15.23
N ALA A 541 -24.18 -23.22 -16.19
CA ALA A 541 -22.95 -23.61 -16.88
C ALA A 541 -22.47 -22.51 -17.83
N PHE A 542 -21.17 -22.22 -17.80
CA PHE A 542 -20.51 -21.25 -18.69
C PHE A 542 -19.14 -21.78 -19.11
N LYS A 543 -19.03 -22.26 -20.35
CA LYS A 543 -17.80 -22.91 -20.82
C LYS A 543 -16.70 -21.90 -21.14
N VAL A 544 -15.55 -21.98 -20.48
CA VAL A 544 -14.38 -21.11 -20.74
C VAL A 544 -13.30 -21.74 -21.63
N SER A 545 -13.49 -22.99 -22.06
CA SER A 545 -12.47 -23.79 -22.78
C SER A 545 -12.01 -23.22 -24.14
N GLY A 546 -12.62 -22.13 -24.62
CA GLY A 546 -12.23 -21.45 -25.87
C GLY A 546 -11.16 -20.37 -25.68
N PHE A 547 -10.82 -20.05 -24.43
CA PHE A 547 -9.88 -18.99 -24.09
C PHE A 547 -8.59 -19.58 -23.50
N GLN A 548 -7.47 -18.92 -23.78
CA GLN A 548 -6.31 -19.07 -22.93
C GLN A 548 -6.64 -18.47 -21.56
N LEU A 549 -6.31 -19.18 -20.49
CA LEU A 549 -6.57 -18.73 -19.12
C LEU A 549 -5.25 -18.41 -18.42
N LEU A 550 -5.23 -17.32 -17.68
CA LEU A 550 -4.10 -16.93 -16.82
C LEU A 550 -4.50 -16.91 -15.36
N SER A 551 -3.54 -17.17 -14.49
CA SER A 551 -3.63 -16.84 -13.07
C SER A 551 -3.28 -15.38 -12.81
N VAL A 552 -3.59 -14.85 -11.62
CA VAL A 552 -3.17 -13.49 -11.24
C VAL A 552 -1.65 -13.38 -11.21
N GLU A 553 -0.96 -14.43 -10.73
CA GLU A 553 0.50 -14.52 -10.75
C GLU A 553 1.08 -14.41 -12.17
N GLU A 554 0.50 -15.13 -13.12
CA GLU A 554 0.91 -15.06 -14.53
C GLU A 554 0.59 -13.69 -15.14
N MET A 555 -0.56 -13.09 -14.82
CA MET A 555 -0.87 -11.72 -15.25
C MET A 555 0.21 -10.73 -14.81
N LEU A 556 0.72 -10.85 -13.58
CA LEU A 556 1.79 -9.97 -13.10
C LEU A 556 3.15 -10.25 -13.75
N THR A 557 3.37 -11.48 -14.22
CA THR A 557 4.56 -11.86 -14.98
C THR A 557 4.52 -11.29 -16.39
N TYR A 558 3.35 -11.35 -17.04
CA TYR A 558 3.15 -10.91 -18.42
C TYR A 558 2.67 -9.45 -18.55
N LYS A 559 2.46 -8.72 -17.45
CA LYS A 559 1.87 -7.37 -17.48
C LYS A 559 2.56 -6.42 -18.48
N ASP A 560 1.75 -5.72 -19.27
CA ASP A 560 2.19 -4.60 -20.12
C ASP A 560 1.88 -3.28 -19.43
N VAL A 561 2.89 -2.75 -18.75
CA VAL A 561 2.77 -1.50 -17.97
C VAL A 561 2.58 -0.29 -18.87
N GLU A 562 3.23 -0.26 -20.04
CA GLU A 562 3.19 0.89 -20.93
C GLU A 562 1.77 1.11 -21.46
N ASP A 563 1.11 0.02 -21.89
CA ASP A 563 -0.28 0.06 -22.32
C ASP A 563 -1.23 0.49 -21.18
N MET A 564 -1.04 -0.03 -19.96
CA MET A 564 -1.83 0.37 -18.79
C MET A 564 -1.69 1.87 -18.47
N LEU A 565 -0.47 2.40 -18.53
CA LEU A 565 -0.21 3.83 -18.31
C LEU A 565 -0.77 4.69 -19.46
N GLN A 566 -0.70 4.19 -20.70
CA GLN A 566 -1.30 4.85 -21.85
C GLN A 566 -2.83 4.94 -21.70
N PHE A 567 -3.49 3.88 -21.25
CA PHE A 567 -4.93 3.90 -20.96
C PHE A 567 -5.28 4.95 -19.88
N ARG A 568 -4.54 4.98 -18.77
CA ARG A 568 -4.71 6.01 -17.72
C ARG A 568 -4.51 7.43 -18.26
N LYS A 569 -3.54 7.61 -19.15
CA LYS A 569 -3.25 8.91 -19.80
C LYS A 569 -4.39 9.34 -20.75
N GLN A 570 -4.97 8.42 -21.52
CA GLN A 570 -6.12 8.73 -22.37
C GLN A 570 -7.30 9.27 -21.56
N ILE A 571 -7.58 8.65 -20.41
CA ILE A 571 -8.61 9.14 -19.48
C ILE A 571 -8.24 10.53 -18.96
N TYR A 572 -6.99 10.74 -18.54
CA TYR A 572 -6.51 12.04 -18.06
C TYR A 572 -6.69 13.15 -19.11
N ASP A 573 -6.25 12.90 -20.34
CA ASP A 573 -6.26 13.89 -21.43
C ASP A 573 -7.71 14.27 -21.79
N GLU A 574 -8.63 13.30 -21.81
CA GLU A 574 -10.05 13.53 -22.07
C GLU A 574 -10.73 14.36 -20.97
N ILE A 575 -10.45 14.06 -19.70
CA ILE A 575 -10.94 14.84 -18.56
C ILE A 575 -10.44 16.29 -18.64
N CYS A 576 -9.17 16.50 -19.01
CA CYS A 576 -8.62 17.83 -19.21
C CYS A 576 -9.33 18.59 -20.33
N LEU A 577 -9.54 17.93 -21.48
CA LEU A 577 -10.21 18.53 -22.64
C LEU A 577 -11.66 18.93 -22.32
N GLN A 578 -12.41 18.07 -21.63
CA GLN A 578 -13.80 18.39 -21.27
C GLN A 578 -13.88 19.56 -20.28
N ARG A 579 -13.03 19.57 -19.24
CA ARG A 579 -12.97 20.68 -18.27
C ARG A 579 -12.58 22.01 -18.93
N GLN A 580 -11.76 21.99 -19.98
CA GLN A 580 -11.42 23.19 -20.75
C GLN A 580 -12.62 23.72 -21.56
N LYS A 581 -13.43 22.82 -22.15
CA LYS A 581 -14.66 23.18 -22.85
C LYS A 581 -15.67 23.82 -21.90
N GLU A 582 -15.95 23.18 -20.75
CA GLU A 582 -16.87 23.70 -19.73
C GLU A 582 -16.46 25.10 -19.23
N LYS A 583 -15.15 25.32 -19.01
CA LYS A 583 -14.62 26.65 -18.64
C LYS A 583 -14.79 27.70 -19.74
N SER A 584 -14.69 27.29 -21.00
CA SER A 584 -14.85 28.19 -22.15
C SER A 584 -16.32 28.56 -22.35
N ASP A 585 -17.23 27.60 -22.23
CA ASP A 585 -18.67 27.81 -22.35
C ASP A 585 -19.21 28.70 -21.22
N TYR A 586 -18.72 28.53 -19.99
CA TYR A 586 -19.07 29.42 -18.87
C TYR A 586 -18.63 30.87 -19.10
N ARG A 587 -17.47 31.08 -19.73
CA ARG A 587 -16.98 32.43 -20.07
C ARG A 587 -17.78 33.08 -21.20
N MET A 588 -18.28 32.30 -22.16
CA MET A 588 -19.08 32.80 -23.28
C MET A 588 -20.53 33.10 -22.89
N ASN A 589 -21.11 32.33 -21.96
CA ASN A 589 -22.49 32.53 -21.48
C ASN A 589 -22.60 33.51 -20.30
N GLY A 590 -21.46 33.93 -19.72
CA GLY A 590 -21.39 34.91 -18.62
C GLY A 590 -21.10 36.35 -19.04
N THR A 591 -20.99 36.60 -20.36
CA THR A 591 -20.96 37.92 -21.00
C THR A 591 -22.25 38.17 -21.74
#